data_AF-J9E7Q2-F1
#
_entry.id   AF-J9E7Q2-F1
#
_cell.length_a   1.000
_cell.length_b   1.000
_cell.length_c   1.000
_cell.angle_alpha   90.00
_cell.angle_beta   90.00
_cell.angle_gamma   90.00
#
_symmetry.space_group_name_H-M   'P 1'
#
loop_
_entity.id
_entity.type
_entity.pdbx_description
1 polymer ?
#
loop_
_entity_poly.entity_id
_entity_poly.type
_entity_poly.pdbx_seq_one_letter_code
_entity_poly.pdbx_strand_id
1 'polypeptide(L)'
;MFHLIFNLFDYRNRIIDALLEQPEGAFVVRFSESKRKCLALSVRVPFRHNPTGVSHYLIIRNDHGFKLRGSNKYFPSIPMLVTHHSVMPEQLPCRLIFAHWGNMWKCNEMNNNYDYPPCEQVECSNEMFKHNR
;
A
#
# COMPACT_ATOMS: atom_id res chain seq x y z
N MET A 1 0.18 -14.22 5.11
CA MET A 1 -1.13 -13.65 4.74
C MET A 1 -0.98 -12.16 4.43
N PHE A 2 -0.28 -11.82 3.35
CA PHE A 2 -0.13 -10.44 2.86
C PHE A 2 -0.10 -10.51 1.32
N HIS A 3 -1.26 -10.71 0.70
CA HIS A 3 -1.41 -10.64 -0.75
C HIS A 3 -2.17 -9.36 -1.06
N LEU A 4 -1.56 -8.43 -1.80
CA LEU A 4 -2.28 -7.48 -2.66
C LEU A 4 -1.29 -6.62 -3.48
N ILE A 5 -1.13 -6.99 -4.75
CA ILE A 5 -0.63 -6.15 -5.84
C ILE A 5 -1.62 -6.27 -7.00
N PHE A 6 -2.44 -5.26 -7.28
CA PHE A 6 -3.19 -5.16 -8.54
C PHE A 6 -3.33 -3.67 -8.99
N ASN A 7 -3.19 -3.43 -10.30
CA ASN A 7 -3.18 -2.14 -11.04
C ASN A 7 -4.58 -1.47 -11.13
N LEU A 8 -4.78 -0.18 -11.48
CA LEU A 8 -4.11 1.10 -11.11
C LEU A 8 -4.98 2.37 -11.43
N PHE A 9 -6.30 2.27 -11.74
CA PHE A 9 -7.15 3.48 -11.87
C PHE A 9 -8.59 3.24 -11.40
N ASP A 10 -9.25 2.19 -11.89
CA ASP A 10 -10.63 1.85 -11.49
C ASP A 10 -10.71 1.33 -10.04
N TYR A 11 -9.63 0.72 -9.56
CA TYR A 11 -9.55 0.23 -8.19
C TYR A 11 -9.36 1.35 -7.16
N ARG A 12 -8.78 2.51 -7.51
CA ARG A 12 -8.54 3.59 -6.53
C ARG A 12 -9.84 4.14 -5.98
N ASN A 13 -10.78 4.47 -6.87
CA ASN A 13 -12.08 4.99 -6.46
C ASN A 13 -12.83 3.93 -5.65
N ARG A 14 -12.82 2.67 -6.10
CA ARG A 14 -13.41 1.54 -5.36
C ARG A 14 -12.80 1.33 -3.98
N ILE A 15 -11.47 1.44 -3.82
CA ILE A 15 -10.80 1.39 -2.51
C ILE A 15 -11.27 2.53 -1.63
N ILE A 16 -11.36 3.75 -2.18
CA ILE A 16 -11.71 4.94 -1.42
C ILE A 16 -13.15 4.83 -0.93
N ASP A 17 -14.07 4.46 -1.82
CA ASP A 17 -15.48 4.24 -1.48
C ASP A 17 -15.61 3.15 -0.41
N ALA A 18 -14.92 2.03 -0.60
CA ALA A 18 -14.81 0.97 0.39
C ALA A 18 -14.25 1.44 1.74
N LEU A 19 -13.23 2.30 1.75
CA LEU A 19 -12.68 2.87 2.99
C LEU A 19 -13.68 3.80 3.69
N LEU A 20 -14.49 4.53 2.92
CA LEU A 20 -15.51 5.44 3.46
C LEU A 20 -16.63 4.70 4.20
N GLU A 21 -16.93 3.47 3.79
CA GLU A 21 -17.85 2.57 4.50
C GLU A 21 -17.25 1.97 5.79
N GLN A 22 -15.94 2.12 6.00
CA GLN A 22 -15.24 1.62 7.18
C GLN A 22 -15.13 2.68 8.29
N PRO A 23 -14.94 2.25 9.55
CA PRO A 23 -14.69 3.16 10.66
C PRO A 23 -13.39 3.99 10.50
N GLU A 24 -13.33 5.13 11.20
CA GLU A 24 -12.12 5.95 11.28
C GLU A 24 -10.92 5.14 11.77
N GLY A 25 -9.77 5.32 11.11
CA GLY A 25 -8.55 4.55 11.33
C GLY A 25 -8.41 3.31 10.43
N ALA A 26 -9.47 2.89 9.73
CA ALA A 26 -9.35 1.80 8.75
C ALA A 26 -8.37 2.19 7.64
N PHE A 27 -7.61 1.23 7.14
CA PHE A 27 -6.51 1.54 6.22
C PHE A 27 -6.29 0.47 5.15
N VAL A 28 -5.57 0.84 4.09
CA VAL A 28 -5.03 -0.11 3.13
C VAL A 28 -3.63 0.33 2.69
N VAL A 29 -2.75 -0.65 2.49
CA VAL A 29 -1.45 -0.44 1.85
C VAL A 29 -1.58 -0.81 0.39
N ARG A 30 -1.19 0.10 -0.49
CA ARG A 30 -1.30 -0.03 -1.96
C ARG A 30 -0.06 0.52 -2.65
N PHE A 31 0.09 0.28 -3.95
CA PHE A 31 1.09 0.98 -4.74
C PHE A 31 0.73 2.45 -4.92
N SER A 32 1.77 3.28 -4.94
CA SER A 32 1.66 4.70 -5.25
C SER A 32 1.58 4.87 -6.77
N GLU A 33 0.51 5.49 -7.24
CA GLU A 33 0.30 5.76 -8.67
C GLU A 33 1.17 6.93 -9.14
N SER A 34 1.36 7.92 -8.27
CA SER A 34 2.17 9.11 -8.55
C SER A 34 3.68 8.87 -8.47
N LYS A 35 4.11 7.72 -7.94
CA LYS A 35 5.54 7.37 -7.78
C LYS A 35 5.76 5.89 -8.04
N ARG A 36 6.34 5.58 -9.19
CA ARG A 36 6.70 4.21 -9.58
C ARG A 36 7.48 3.52 -8.44
N LYS A 37 7.10 2.28 -8.12
CA LYS A 37 7.74 1.41 -7.11
C LYS A 37 7.64 1.91 -5.65
N CYS A 38 6.82 2.92 -5.34
CA CYS A 38 6.55 3.32 -3.95
C CYS A 38 5.25 2.71 -3.43
N LEU A 39 5.16 2.53 -2.11
CA LEU A 39 3.93 2.14 -1.42
C LEU A 39 3.25 3.38 -0.84
N ALA A 40 1.93 3.32 -0.70
CA ALA A 40 1.11 4.34 -0.06
C ALA A 40 0.16 3.67 0.94
N LEU A 41 0.02 4.31 2.10
CA LEU A 41 -0.96 3.99 3.13
C LEU A 41 -2.15 4.93 2.95
N SER A 42 -3.29 4.41 2.52
CA SER A 42 -4.56 5.14 2.55
C SER A 42 -5.25 4.87 3.87
N VAL A 43 -5.77 5.91 4.53
CA VAL A 43 -6.42 5.79 5.85
C VAL A 43 -7.74 6.55 5.82
N ARG A 44 -8.80 5.94 6.34
CA ARG A 44 -10.06 6.60 6.68
C ARG A 44 -9.82 7.52 7.88
N VAL A 45 -10.04 8.82 7.72
CA VAL A 45 -9.73 9.84 8.73
C VAL A 45 -10.95 10.70 9.04
N PRO A 46 -11.03 11.33 10.21
CA PRO A 46 -12.14 12.25 10.51
C PRO A 46 -12.33 13.31 9.41
N PHE A 47 -13.59 13.59 9.03
CA PHE A 47 -13.89 14.62 8.02
C PHE A 47 -13.39 16.02 8.40
N ARG A 48 -13.27 16.30 9.70
CA ARG A 48 -12.63 17.52 10.23
C ARG A 48 -11.14 17.67 9.85
N HIS A 49 -10.45 16.55 9.61
CA HIS A 49 -9.03 16.54 9.23
C HIS A 49 -8.88 16.61 7.71
N ASN A 50 -9.73 15.89 6.97
CA ASN A 50 -9.71 15.90 5.52
C ASN A 50 -11.15 15.81 4.99
N PRO A 51 -11.63 16.77 4.19
CA PRO A 51 -13.01 16.78 3.70
C PRO A 51 -13.35 15.59 2.81
N THR A 52 -12.36 14.92 2.21
CA THR A 52 -12.60 13.68 1.44
C THR A 52 -12.83 12.46 2.35
N GLY A 53 -12.55 12.57 3.65
CA GLY A 53 -12.60 11.47 4.61
C GLY A 53 -11.47 10.45 4.47
N VAL A 54 -10.56 10.59 3.49
CA VAL A 54 -9.44 9.66 3.27
C VAL A 54 -8.14 10.41 3.03
N SER A 55 -7.12 10.11 3.84
CA SER A 55 -5.77 10.65 3.69
C SER A 55 -4.79 9.60 3.14
N HIS A 56 -3.79 10.06 2.38
CA HIS A 56 -2.78 9.19 1.77
C HIS A 56 -1.38 9.56 2.25
N TYR A 57 -0.65 8.58 2.77
CA TYR A 57 0.71 8.73 3.28
C TYR A 57 1.66 7.89 2.43
N LEU A 58 2.76 8.47 1.97
CA LEU A 58 3.77 7.72 1.23
C LEU A 58 4.64 6.91 2.20
N ILE A 59 4.81 5.63 1.88
CA ILE A 59 5.75 4.77 2.59
C ILE A 59 7.06 4.75 1.79
N ILE A 60 8.13 5.18 2.43
CA ILE A 60 9.49 5.23 1.88
C ILE A 60 10.24 4.01 2.39
N ARG A 61 10.98 3.35 1.49
CA ARG A 61 11.93 2.28 1.82
C ARG A 61 13.35 2.77 1.57
N ASN A 62 14.25 2.48 2.49
CA ASN A 62 15.70 2.63 2.34
C ASN A 62 16.43 1.50 3.10
N ASP A 63 17.75 1.61 3.25
CA ASP A 63 18.57 0.59 3.92
C ASP A 63 18.24 0.40 5.41
N HIS A 64 17.61 1.39 6.04
CA HIS A 64 17.16 1.33 7.44
C HIS A 64 15.75 0.73 7.60
N GLY A 65 15.08 0.39 6.50
CA GLY A 65 13.73 -0.19 6.49
C GLY A 65 12.69 0.75 5.89
N PHE A 66 11.52 0.79 6.52
CA PHE A 66 10.31 1.45 6.04
C PHE A 66 9.90 2.59 6.98
N LYS A 67 9.42 3.69 6.40
CA LYS A 67 8.84 4.78 7.18
C LYS A 67 7.77 5.54 6.41
N LEU A 68 6.91 6.26 7.13
CA LEU A 68 6.07 7.28 6.51
C LEU A 68 6.91 8.50 6.12
N ARG A 69 6.59 9.12 4.96
CA ARG A 69 7.25 10.36 4.54
C ARG A 69 6.96 11.47 5.56
N GLY A 70 8.04 12.08 6.08
CA GLY A 70 7.96 13.06 7.16
C GLY A 70 8.22 12.45 8.56
N SER A 71 8.22 11.12 8.67
CA SER A 71 8.61 10.42 9.90
C SER A 71 10.13 10.39 10.08
N ASN A 72 10.55 10.44 11.34
CA ASN A 72 11.93 10.15 11.75
C ASN A 72 12.12 8.67 12.17
N LYS A 73 11.02 7.93 12.36
CA LYS A 73 11.05 6.56 12.84
C LYS A 73 11.03 5.56 11.68
N TYR A 74 11.97 4.62 11.72
CA TYR A 74 12.07 3.51 10.78
C TYR A 74 11.57 2.21 11.40
N PHE A 75 11.02 1.36 10.55
CA PHE A 75 10.53 0.04 10.91
C PHE A 75 11.13 -0.99 9.94
N PRO A 76 11.58 -2.17 10.42
CA PRO A 76 12.18 -3.17 9.55
C PRO A 76 11.18 -3.82 8.59
N SER A 77 9.87 -3.69 8.83
CA SER A 77 8.83 -4.24 7.95
C SER A 77 7.56 -3.38 7.96
N ILE A 78 6.76 -3.48 6.88
CA ILE A 78 5.45 -2.82 6.77
C ILE A 78 4.49 -3.26 7.89
N PRO A 79 4.38 -4.56 8.25
CA PRO A 79 3.53 -4.97 9.37
C PRO A 79 3.91 -4.26 10.68
N MET A 80 5.21 -4.13 10.99
CA MET A 80 5.64 -3.45 12.21
C MET A 80 5.33 -1.95 12.19
N LEU A 81 5.46 -1.29 11.04
CA LEU A 81 5.02 0.09 10.86
C LEU A 81 3.53 0.24 11.18
N VAL A 82 2.70 -0.64 10.63
CA VAL A 82 1.24 -0.62 10.81
C VAL A 82 0.86 -0.93 12.27
N THR A 83 1.43 -1.98 12.87
CA THR A 83 1.17 -2.34 14.27
C THR A 83 1.61 -1.25 15.25
N HIS A 84 2.71 -0.56 14.98
CA HIS A 84 3.12 0.58 15.80
C HIS A 84 2.07 1.70 15.73
N HIS A 85 1.64 2.06 14.52
CA HIS A 85 0.64 3.12 14.30
C HIS A 85 -0.79 2.75 14.73
N SER A 86 -1.08 1.47 15.00
CA SER A 86 -2.34 1.06 15.64
C SER A 86 -2.38 1.38 17.13
N VAL A 87 -1.21 1.52 17.77
CA VAL A 87 -1.09 1.87 19.20
C VAL A 87 -0.85 3.37 19.36
N MET A 88 0.04 3.96 18.57
CA MET A 88 0.43 5.37 18.65
C MET A 88 0.26 6.07 17.29
N PRO A 89 -0.64 7.07 17.17
CA PRO A 89 -0.93 7.69 15.88
C PRO A 89 0.25 8.52 15.36
N GLU A 90 1.03 9.16 16.25
CA GLU A 90 2.14 10.04 15.91
C GLU A 90 1.75 11.11 14.88
N GLN A 91 2.24 11.01 13.65
CA GLN A 91 1.95 11.94 12.55
C GLN A 91 0.59 11.71 11.88
N LEU A 92 -0.12 10.63 12.23
CA LEU A 92 -1.44 10.31 11.72
C LEU A 92 -2.53 11.02 12.56
N PRO A 93 -3.66 11.41 11.97
CA PRO A 93 -4.76 12.07 12.69
C PRO A 93 -5.55 11.13 13.62
N CYS A 94 -5.38 9.82 13.45
CA CYS A 94 -6.01 8.78 14.24
C CYS A 94 -5.14 7.52 14.24
N ARG A 95 -5.38 6.63 15.20
CA ARG A 95 -4.72 5.31 15.25
C ARG A 95 -5.23 4.43 14.11
N LEU A 96 -4.36 3.55 13.61
CA LEU A 96 -4.77 2.54 12.66
C LEU A 96 -5.61 1.46 13.34
N ILE A 97 -6.63 0.97 12.64
CA ILE A 97 -7.44 -0.16 13.09
C ILE A 97 -7.47 -1.24 12.02
N PHE A 98 -7.39 -2.50 12.47
CA PHE A 98 -7.55 -3.65 11.61
C PHE A 98 -9.04 -3.89 11.39
N ALA A 99 -9.58 -3.22 10.37
CA ALA A 99 -10.99 -3.30 10.04
C ALA A 99 -11.35 -4.66 9.44
N HIS A 100 -12.63 -5.06 9.58
CA HIS A 100 -13.12 -6.26 8.93
C HIS A 100 -13.69 -5.89 7.56
N TRP A 101 -12.93 -6.15 6.50
CA TRP A 101 -13.32 -5.82 5.12
C TRP A 101 -14.42 -6.73 4.52
N GLY A 102 -15.02 -7.62 5.31
CA GLY A 102 -16.16 -8.45 4.90
C GLY A 102 -15.92 -9.23 3.59
N ASN A 103 -17.00 -9.45 2.82
CA ASN A 103 -16.96 -10.12 1.51
C ASN A 103 -16.51 -9.20 0.36
N MET A 104 -15.98 -8.02 0.65
CA MET A 104 -15.65 -7.00 -0.36
C MET A 104 -14.61 -7.47 -1.39
N TRP A 105 -13.88 -8.55 -1.07
CA TRP A 105 -12.90 -9.19 -1.96
C TRP A 105 -13.44 -10.45 -2.67
N LYS A 106 -14.67 -10.90 -2.39
CA LYS A 106 -15.27 -12.09 -3.05
C LYS A 106 -15.84 -11.80 -4.44
N CYS A 107 -15.84 -10.55 -4.89
CA CYS A 107 -16.27 -10.21 -6.24
C CYS A 107 -15.13 -10.40 -7.28
N ASN A 108 -14.66 -11.65 -7.50
CA ASN A 108 -14.12 -12.11 -8.80
C ASN A 108 -13.93 -13.64 -8.92
N GLU A 109 -14.67 -14.48 -8.17
CA GLU A 109 -14.49 -15.94 -8.26
C GLU A 109 -14.95 -16.59 -9.59
N MET A 110 -15.45 -15.83 -10.57
CA MET A 110 -15.86 -16.37 -11.88
C MET A 110 -14.84 -16.18 -13.00
N ASN A 111 -13.62 -15.66 -12.74
CA ASN A 111 -12.61 -15.50 -13.80
C ASN A 111 -11.16 -15.73 -13.33
N ASN A 112 -10.95 -16.69 -12.41
CA ASN A 112 -9.62 -17.04 -11.89
C ASN A 112 -8.81 -17.93 -12.86
N ASN A 113 -8.47 -17.41 -14.03
CA ASN A 113 -7.26 -17.87 -14.72
C ASN A 113 -6.09 -16.99 -14.29
N TYR A 114 -5.62 -17.19 -13.05
CA TYR A 114 -4.39 -16.60 -12.53
C TYR A 114 -3.28 -17.66 -12.53
N ASP A 115 -2.93 -18.15 -13.72
CA ASP A 115 -1.62 -18.74 -13.96
C ASP A 115 -0.57 -17.63 -13.86
N TYR A 116 0.12 -17.57 -12.72
CA TYR A 116 1.33 -16.77 -12.59
C TYR A 116 2.47 -17.60 -13.21
N PRO A 117 3.18 -17.10 -14.25
CA PRO A 117 4.34 -17.83 -14.75
C PRO A 117 5.41 -17.89 -13.65
N PRO A 118 6.11 -19.03 -13.47
CA PRO A 118 7.20 -19.13 -12.50
C PRO A 118 8.24 -18.04 -12.78
N CYS A 119 8.73 -17.35 -11.75
CA CYS A 119 9.86 -16.42 -11.91
C CYS A 119 11.08 -17.18 -12.44
N GLU A 120 11.36 -17.06 -13.74
CA GLU A 120 12.66 -17.45 -14.27
C GLU A 120 13.74 -16.52 -13.70
N GLN A 121 14.76 -17.14 -13.13
CA GLN A 121 15.94 -16.49 -12.58
C GLN A 121 16.68 -15.80 -13.73
N VAL A 122 16.57 -14.48 -13.85
CA VAL A 122 17.41 -13.72 -14.77
C VAL A 122 18.78 -13.56 -14.12
N GLU A 123 19.70 -14.45 -14.50
CA GLU A 123 21.13 -14.27 -14.29
C GLU A 123 21.56 -12.92 -14.86
N CYS A 124 22.20 -12.09 -14.03
CA CYS A 124 22.74 -10.81 -14.46
C CYS A 124 24.06 -11.08 -15.20
N SER A 125 23.97 -11.42 -16.48
CA SER A 125 25.13 -11.54 -17.36
C SER A 125 25.44 -10.18 -18.00
N ASN A 126 26.57 -9.63 -17.59
CA ASN A 126 27.24 -8.48 -18.20
C ASN A 126 27.43 -8.72 -19.70
N GLU A 127 26.98 -7.79 -20.56
CA GLU A 127 27.62 -7.40 -21.84
C GLU A 127 26.76 -6.29 -22.49
N MET A 128 27.07 -5.02 -22.22
CA MET A 128 26.66 -3.90 -23.08
C MET A 128 27.80 -2.90 -23.25
N PHE A 129 28.90 -3.37 -23.83
CA PHE A 129 29.82 -2.51 -24.58
C PHE A 129 30.24 -3.21 -25.86
N LYS A 130 29.64 -2.79 -26.99
CA LYS A 130 30.12 -2.85 -28.38
C LYS A 130 29.10 -2.05 -29.19
N HIS A 131 29.26 -0.73 -29.32
CA HIS A 131 29.91 -0.07 -30.45
C HIS A 131 29.47 -0.66 -31.79
N ASN A 132 28.64 0.08 -32.54
CA ASN A 132 28.47 -0.18 -33.96
C ASN A 132 28.78 1.10 -34.73
N ARG A 133 29.84 0.97 -35.53
CA ARG A 133 30.27 1.85 -36.61
C ARG A 133 29.28 1.77 -37.77
#